data_AF-A0A7C6GLA4-F1
#
_entry.id   AF-A0A7C6GLA4-F1
#
_cell.length_a   1.000
_cell.length_b   1.000
_cell.length_c   1.000
_cell.angle_alpha   90.00
_cell.angle_beta   90.00
_cell.angle_gamma   90.00
#
_symmetry.space_group_name_H-M   'P 1'
#
loop_
_entity.id
_entity.type
_entity.pdbx_description
1 polymer ?
#
loop_
_entity_poly.entity_id
_entity_poly.type
_entity_poly.pdbx_seq_one_letter_code
_entity_poly.pdbx_strand_id
1 'polypeptide(L)'
;MKAQKKLEAFFFRNDSLYVFGGALLVVALFCVWIAFSYHAYFLYFFGSVAAPAGLVLFIAGSVGQVAPEDIDKIVSDKLWEFDNELLEDVRLAKRMSKRVRPASIAQYDYEGKDLKSKKCKDGWRTSQYTAVKIFFLKDALKFIRKTVSVLNDDPEYNSTEVAEYPYSELAGAEIIRDTVKLQSMKHTYTVRRARLKLTTTDGRTVLLVQVGDDVDSDALADNINKLISGRYSG
;
A
#
# COMPACT_ATOMS: atom_id res chain seq x y z
N MET A 1 -15.69 12.58 9.74
CA MET A 1 -14.78 13.34 10.65
C MET A 1 -14.09 12.48 11.74
N LYS A 2 -14.79 11.63 12.52
CA LYS A 2 -14.13 10.76 13.53
C LYS A 2 -13.26 9.64 12.93
N ALA A 3 -13.67 9.04 11.82
CA ALA A 3 -12.92 7.96 11.15
C ALA A 3 -11.64 8.48 10.49
N GLN A 4 -11.72 9.60 9.75
CA GLN A 4 -10.58 10.23 9.09
C GLN A 4 -9.47 10.64 10.06
N LYS A 5 -9.82 11.23 11.23
CA LYS A 5 -8.84 11.53 12.29
C LYS A 5 -8.16 10.29 12.85
N LYS A 6 -8.84 9.13 12.92
CA LYS A 6 -8.23 7.87 13.33
C LYS A 6 -7.27 7.33 12.27
N LEU A 7 -7.61 7.47 10.99
CA LEU A 7 -6.76 7.07 9.86
C LEU A 7 -5.51 7.96 9.76
N GLU A 8 -5.64 9.26 10.00
CA GLU A 8 -4.46 10.14 10.09
C GLU A 8 -3.57 9.77 11.27
N ALA A 9 -4.18 9.47 12.43
CA ALA A 9 -3.44 9.03 13.60
C ALA A 9 -2.63 7.75 13.32
N PHE A 10 -3.13 6.83 12.49
CA PHE A 10 -2.38 5.63 12.10
C PHE A 10 -0.96 5.93 11.62
N PHE A 11 -0.78 6.93 10.75
CA PHE A 11 0.51 7.27 10.14
C PHE A 11 1.51 7.94 11.08
N PHE A 12 1.04 8.60 12.14
CA PHE A 12 1.88 9.34 13.08
C PHE A 12 2.03 8.67 14.45
N ARG A 13 1.14 7.73 14.79
CA ARG A 13 1.11 7.15 16.12
C ARG A 13 2.26 6.17 16.32
N ASN A 14 2.93 6.35 17.45
CA ASN A 14 3.93 5.43 17.94
C ASN A 14 3.26 4.32 18.76
N ASP A 15 3.22 3.11 18.20
CA ASP A 15 2.59 1.96 18.86
C ASP A 15 3.43 1.40 20.03
N SER A 16 4.63 1.95 20.27
CA SER A 16 5.49 1.50 21.38
C SER A 16 4.85 1.70 22.75
N LEU A 17 4.05 2.75 22.96
CA LEU A 17 3.41 3.03 24.25
C LEU A 17 2.45 1.92 24.69
N TYR A 18 1.70 1.36 23.75
CA TYR A 18 0.81 0.23 24.01
C TYR A 18 1.60 -1.03 24.40
N VAL A 19 2.66 -1.33 23.66
CA VAL A 19 3.53 -2.50 23.91
C VAL A 19 4.24 -2.37 25.26
N PHE A 20 4.80 -1.19 25.56
CA PHE A 20 5.42 -0.91 26.85
C PHE A 20 4.42 -0.97 28.00
N GLY A 21 3.23 -0.39 27.84
CA GLY A 21 2.17 -0.44 28.86
C GLY A 21 1.71 -1.88 29.14
N GLY A 22 1.51 -2.68 28.08
CA GLY A 22 1.15 -4.10 28.21
C GLY A 22 2.24 -4.92 28.88
N ALA A 23 3.50 -4.76 28.47
CA ALA A 23 4.64 -5.45 29.08
C ALA A 23 4.82 -5.08 30.55
N LEU A 24 4.72 -3.78 30.90
CA LEU A 24 4.81 -3.31 32.28
C LEU A 24 3.70 -3.91 33.14
N LEU A 25 2.48 -4.01 32.62
CA LEU A 25 1.35 -4.62 33.33
C LEU A 25 1.58 -6.11 33.59
N VAL A 26 2.07 -6.87 32.60
CA VAL A 26 2.39 -8.30 32.78
C VAL A 26 3.47 -8.50 33.83
N VAL A 27 4.56 -7.71 33.77
CA VAL A 27 5.65 -7.77 34.76
C VAL A 27 5.16 -7.39 36.15
N ALA A 28 4.33 -6.34 36.27
CA ALA A 28 3.79 -5.90 37.55
C ALA A 28 2.89 -6.97 38.19
N LEU A 29 2.01 -7.61 37.41
CA LEU A 29 1.18 -8.72 37.90
C LEU A 29 2.04 -9.92 38.35
N PHE A 30 3.11 -10.22 37.61
CA PHE A 30 4.05 -11.27 37.99
C PHE A 30 4.79 -10.95 39.29
N CYS A 31 5.21 -9.69 39.50
CA CYS A 31 5.80 -9.24 40.76
C CYS A 31 4.83 -9.33 41.94
N VAL A 32 3.54 -8.97 41.75
CA VAL A 32 2.51 -9.13 42.80
C VAL A 32 2.31 -10.61 43.15
N TRP A 33 2.29 -11.49 42.14
CA TRP A 33 2.16 -12.93 42.36
C TRP A 33 3.34 -13.51 43.15
N ILE A 34 4.58 -13.19 42.76
CA ILE A 34 5.79 -13.60 43.52
C ILE A 34 5.78 -13.03 44.93
N ALA A 35 5.38 -11.77 45.10
CA ALA A 35 5.31 -11.14 46.41
C ALA A 35 4.33 -11.85 47.35
N PHE A 36 3.19 -12.30 46.80
CA PHE A 36 2.21 -13.08 47.53
C PHE A 36 2.74 -14.48 47.90
N SER A 37 3.42 -15.16 46.97
CA SER A 37 3.96 -16.51 47.20
C SER A 37 5.15 -16.57 48.15
N TYR A 38 6.00 -15.54 48.18
CA TYR A 38 7.27 -15.54 48.92
C TYR A 38 7.35 -14.47 50.02
N HIS A 39 6.22 -13.84 50.37
CA HIS A 39 6.14 -12.75 51.37
C HIS A 39 7.14 -11.61 51.13
N ALA A 40 7.45 -11.32 49.87
CA ALA A 40 8.40 -10.29 49.49
C ALA A 40 7.69 -8.92 49.38
N TYR A 41 7.55 -8.22 50.51
CA TYR A 41 6.82 -6.94 50.62
C TYR A 41 7.30 -5.85 49.64
N PHE A 42 8.59 -5.79 49.30
CA PHE A 42 9.13 -4.82 48.34
C PHE A 42 8.56 -5.01 46.93
N LEU A 43 8.41 -6.26 46.48
CA LEU A 43 7.84 -6.59 45.16
C LEU A 43 6.33 -6.29 45.10
N TYR A 44 5.64 -6.39 46.23
CA TYR A 44 4.23 -6.02 46.34
C TYR A 44 4.03 -4.52 46.11
N PHE A 45 4.81 -3.67 46.79
CA PHE A 45 4.73 -2.22 46.62
C PHE A 45 5.03 -1.79 45.18
N PHE A 46 6.10 -2.34 44.58
CA PHE A 46 6.42 -2.07 43.17
C PHE A 46 5.27 -2.51 42.24
N GLY A 47 4.76 -3.73 42.40
CA GLY A 47 3.68 -4.26 41.58
C GLY A 47 2.37 -3.47 41.69
N SER A 48 2.00 -3.03 42.90
CA SER A 48 0.79 -2.23 43.14
C SER A 48 0.84 -0.84 42.52
N VAL A 49 2.01 -0.23 42.35
CA VAL A 49 2.18 1.06 41.67
C VAL A 49 2.36 0.88 40.15
N ALA A 50 3.12 -0.13 39.75
CA ALA A 50 3.42 -0.40 38.35
C ALA A 50 2.21 -0.91 37.57
N ALA A 51 1.32 -1.71 38.18
CA ALA A 51 0.15 -2.25 37.48
C ALA A 51 -0.86 -1.16 37.04
N PRO A 52 -1.28 -0.20 37.89
CA PRO A 52 -2.12 0.92 37.45
C PRO A 52 -1.43 1.80 36.41
N ALA A 53 -0.14 2.10 36.58
CA ALA A 53 0.62 2.88 35.60
C ALA A 53 0.69 2.17 34.24
N GLY A 54 0.91 0.86 34.22
CA GLY A 54 0.91 0.03 33.01
C GLY A 54 -0.46 -0.02 32.35
N LEU A 55 -1.53 -0.14 33.14
CA LEU A 55 -2.90 -0.12 32.67
C LEU A 55 -3.24 1.22 32.00
N VAL A 56 -2.88 2.34 32.62
CA VAL A 56 -3.11 3.68 32.05
C VAL A 56 -2.34 3.85 30.74
N LEU A 57 -1.07 3.45 30.70
CA LEU A 57 -0.27 3.49 29.47
C LEU A 57 -0.84 2.58 28.37
N PHE A 58 -1.32 1.39 28.72
CA PHE A 58 -1.95 0.45 27.80
C PHE A 58 -3.27 0.99 27.24
N ILE A 59 -4.13 1.59 28.08
CA ILE A 59 -5.39 2.20 27.64
C ILE A 59 -5.10 3.42 26.78
N ALA A 60 -4.23 4.33 27.22
CA ALA A 60 -3.85 5.50 26.44
C ALA A 60 -3.20 5.11 25.09
N GLY A 61 -2.43 4.03 25.07
CA GLY A 61 -1.83 3.46 23.88
C GLY A 61 -2.79 2.67 22.98
N SER A 62 -3.89 2.13 23.50
CA SER A 62 -4.86 1.35 22.70
C SER A 62 -5.95 2.22 22.06
N VAL A 63 -6.29 3.36 22.66
CA VAL A 63 -7.29 4.29 22.12
C VAL A 63 -6.87 4.82 20.75
N GLY A 64 -7.70 4.57 19.73
CA GLY A 64 -7.47 5.06 18.36
C GLY A 64 -6.50 4.21 17.55
N GLN A 65 -6.20 2.98 17.98
CA GLN A 65 -5.44 2.03 17.17
C GLN A 65 -6.24 1.66 15.93
N VAL A 66 -5.60 1.75 14.78
CA VAL A 66 -6.11 1.24 13.51
C VAL A 66 -5.16 0.14 13.11
N ALA A 67 -5.70 -1.04 12.84
CA ALA A 67 -4.87 -2.16 12.41
C ALA A 67 -4.43 -1.92 10.95
N PRO A 68 -3.22 -2.33 10.54
CA PRO A 68 -2.82 -2.24 9.14
C PRO A 68 -3.83 -2.89 8.19
N GLU A 69 -4.49 -3.96 8.64
CA GLU A 69 -5.54 -4.68 7.89
C GLU A 69 -6.79 -3.81 7.66
N ASP A 70 -7.11 -2.88 8.56
CA ASP A 70 -8.22 -1.94 8.37
C ASP A 70 -7.92 -0.94 7.24
N ILE A 71 -6.65 -0.54 7.09
CA ILE A 71 -6.20 0.32 5.99
C ILE A 71 -6.34 -0.42 4.67
N ASP A 72 -5.87 -1.66 4.62
CA ASP A 72 -5.94 -2.49 3.42
C ASP A 72 -7.42 -2.76 3.04
N LYS A 73 -8.29 -2.94 4.03
CA LYS A 73 -9.73 -3.06 3.80
C LYS A 73 -10.33 -1.79 3.20
N ILE A 74 -9.99 -0.60 3.69
CA ILE A 74 -10.48 0.66 3.12
C ILE A 74 -10.01 0.82 1.67
N VAL A 75 -8.75 0.48 1.39
CA VAL A 75 -8.23 0.48 0.01
C VAL A 75 -9.05 -0.50 -0.85
N SER A 76 -9.28 -1.72 -0.37
CA SER A 76 -10.09 -2.73 -1.06
C SER A 76 -11.52 -2.24 -1.31
N ASP A 77 -12.17 -1.63 -0.33
CA ASP A 77 -13.54 -1.12 -0.46
C ASP A 77 -13.61 -0.01 -1.52
N LYS A 78 -12.60 0.87 -1.61
CA LYS A 78 -12.52 1.92 -2.64
C LYS A 78 -12.19 1.37 -4.04
N LEU A 79 -11.47 0.25 -4.11
CA LEU A 79 -11.13 -0.42 -5.36
C LEU A 79 -12.18 -1.43 -5.81
N TRP A 80 -13.15 -1.78 -4.96
CA TRP A 80 -14.19 -2.76 -5.26
C TRP A 80 -14.96 -2.45 -6.57
N GLU A 81 -15.31 -1.18 -6.79
CA GLU A 81 -15.98 -0.74 -8.03
C GLU A 81 -15.08 -0.91 -9.27
N PHE A 82 -13.77 -0.71 -9.12
CA PHE A 82 -12.81 -0.88 -10.21
C PHE A 82 -12.68 -2.36 -10.62
N ASP A 83 -12.80 -3.28 -9.67
CA ASP A 83 -12.80 -4.70 -9.99
C ASP A 83 -14.08 -5.16 -10.69
N ASN A 84 -15.24 -4.61 -10.32
CA ASN A 84 -16.53 -4.99 -10.90
C ASN A 84 -16.82 -4.38 -12.27
N GLU A 85 -16.61 -3.07 -12.46
CA GLU A 85 -16.87 -2.40 -13.75
C GLU A 85 -16.05 -3.00 -14.91
N LEU A 86 -14.88 -3.56 -14.60
CA LEU A 86 -13.97 -4.16 -15.57
C LEU A 86 -14.37 -5.57 -16.03
N LEU A 87 -15.17 -6.29 -15.25
CA LEU A 87 -15.66 -7.63 -15.60
C LEU A 87 -16.87 -7.57 -16.54
N GLU A 88 -17.58 -6.44 -16.59
CA GLU A 88 -18.85 -6.32 -17.32
C GLU A 88 -18.72 -5.80 -18.76
N ASP A 89 -17.53 -5.35 -19.19
CA ASP A 89 -17.33 -4.85 -20.56
C ASP A 89 -17.16 -6.01 -21.58
N VAL A 90 -18.29 -6.55 -22.01
CA VAL A 90 -18.39 -7.63 -23.02
C VAL A 90 -17.64 -7.27 -24.31
N ARG A 91 -17.50 -5.98 -24.65
CA ARG A 91 -16.77 -5.52 -25.84
C ARG A 91 -15.26 -5.60 -25.64
N LEU A 92 -14.76 -5.29 -24.44
CA LEU A 92 -13.36 -5.46 -24.07
C LEU A 92 -12.96 -6.93 -24.17
N ALA A 93 -13.77 -7.83 -23.61
CA ALA A 93 -13.51 -9.28 -23.62
C ALA A 93 -13.36 -9.84 -25.05
N LYS A 94 -14.10 -9.30 -26.03
CA LYS A 94 -14.02 -9.71 -27.44
C LYS A 94 -12.74 -9.23 -28.15
N ARG A 95 -12.21 -8.07 -27.77
CA ARG A 95 -10.97 -7.47 -28.34
C ARG A 95 -9.70 -7.94 -27.65
N MET A 96 -9.80 -8.51 -26.44
CA MET A 96 -8.65 -9.03 -25.72
C MET A 96 -7.92 -10.12 -26.51
N SER A 97 -6.59 -10.08 -26.40
CA SER A 97 -5.73 -11.16 -26.87
C SER A 97 -6.00 -12.43 -26.08
N LYS A 98 -6.23 -13.54 -26.79
CA LYS A 98 -6.36 -14.86 -26.14
C LYS A 98 -5.02 -15.39 -25.63
N ARG A 99 -3.90 -14.81 -26.08
CA ARG A 99 -2.54 -15.32 -25.84
C ARG A 99 -1.88 -14.71 -24.60
N VAL A 100 -2.27 -13.50 -24.21
CA VAL A 100 -1.67 -12.78 -23.07
C VAL A 100 -2.77 -12.41 -22.08
N ARG A 101 -2.60 -12.81 -20.82
CA ARG A 101 -3.53 -12.45 -19.75
C ARG A 101 -3.35 -10.98 -19.38
N PRO A 102 -4.42 -10.27 -18.99
CA PRO A 102 -4.29 -8.93 -18.43
C PRO A 102 -3.33 -8.94 -17.24
N ALA A 103 -2.51 -7.90 -17.14
CA ALA A 103 -1.67 -7.69 -15.98
C ALA A 103 -2.40 -6.78 -15.00
N SER A 104 -2.39 -7.13 -13.72
CA SER A 104 -2.89 -6.28 -12.64
C SER A 104 -1.73 -5.94 -11.73
N ILE A 105 -1.50 -4.66 -11.52
CA ILE A 105 -0.46 -4.12 -10.65
C ILE A 105 -1.17 -3.26 -9.61
N ALA A 106 -0.95 -3.52 -8.34
CA ALA A 106 -1.63 -2.80 -7.27
C ALA A 106 -0.64 -2.57 -6.13
N GLN A 107 -0.28 -1.32 -5.89
CA GLN A 107 0.79 -0.98 -4.94
C GLN A 107 0.55 0.39 -4.30
N TYR A 108 1.04 0.53 -3.06
CA TYR A 108 1.10 1.82 -2.37
C TYR A 108 2.06 2.78 -3.08
N ASP A 109 1.66 4.03 -3.25
CA ASP A 109 2.50 5.03 -3.90
C ASP A 109 3.51 5.63 -2.93
N TYR A 110 4.77 5.67 -3.33
CA TYR A 110 5.84 6.34 -2.57
C TYR A 110 6.10 7.79 -2.99
N GLU A 111 5.28 8.32 -3.91
CA GLU A 111 5.33 9.71 -4.37
C GLU A 111 3.92 10.28 -4.46
N GLY A 112 3.76 11.53 -4.06
CA GLY A 112 2.46 12.20 -4.07
C GLY A 112 2.43 13.43 -3.20
N LYS A 113 1.41 14.27 -3.43
CA LYS A 113 1.15 15.47 -2.62
C LYS A 113 0.66 15.05 -1.23
N ASP A 114 1.27 15.61 -0.19
CA ASP A 114 0.93 15.36 1.21
C ASP A 114 0.95 13.86 1.61
N LEU A 115 1.87 13.10 1.01
CA LEU A 115 1.98 11.66 1.24
C LEU A 115 2.38 11.36 2.69
N LYS A 116 1.53 10.62 3.40
CA LYS A 116 1.84 10.08 4.73
C LYS A 116 2.26 8.62 4.58
N SER A 117 3.32 8.21 5.27
CA SER A 117 3.84 6.85 5.18
C SER A 117 4.13 6.22 6.54
N LYS A 118 3.88 4.92 6.67
CA LYS A 118 4.19 4.15 7.86
C LYS A 118 4.81 2.81 7.48
N LYS A 119 5.91 2.48 8.15
CA LYS A 119 6.53 1.16 8.03
C LYS A 119 5.75 0.17 8.90
N CYS A 120 5.22 -0.87 8.26
CA CYS A 120 4.56 -1.99 8.92
C CYS A 120 5.47 -3.24 8.85
N LYS A 121 5.03 -4.33 9.48
CA LYS A 121 5.79 -5.60 9.51
C LYS A 121 6.04 -6.15 8.11
N ASP A 122 5.04 -6.09 7.24
CA ASP A 122 5.06 -6.73 5.92
C ASP A 122 5.41 -5.77 4.77
N GLY A 123 5.70 -4.51 5.08
CA GLY A 123 6.03 -3.52 4.06
C GLY A 123 5.62 -2.09 4.42
N TRP A 124 5.70 -1.21 3.44
CA TRP A 124 5.33 0.20 3.57
C TRP A 124 3.88 0.41 3.18
N ARG A 125 3.13 1.10 4.04
CA ARG A 125 1.79 1.60 3.71
C ARG A 125 1.86 3.12 3.61
N THR A 126 1.31 3.66 2.55
CA THR A 126 1.21 5.11 2.34
C THR A 126 -0.25 5.53 2.23
N SER A 127 -0.50 6.83 2.29
CA SER A 127 -1.85 7.39 2.20
C SER A 127 -2.46 7.27 0.81
N GLN A 128 -1.68 6.91 -0.21
CA GLN A 128 -2.11 6.77 -1.60
C GLN A 128 -1.82 5.37 -2.11
N TYR A 129 -2.74 4.83 -2.89
CA TYR A 129 -2.63 3.51 -3.46
C TYR A 129 -3.07 3.55 -4.92
N THR A 130 -2.25 3.02 -5.80
CA THR A 130 -2.53 2.97 -7.23
C THR A 130 -2.72 1.53 -7.68
N ALA A 131 -3.87 1.26 -8.27
CA ALA A 131 -4.19 0.02 -8.96
C ALA A 131 -4.26 0.27 -10.46
N VAL A 132 -3.53 -0.52 -11.24
CA VAL A 132 -3.53 -0.47 -12.70
C VAL A 132 -3.80 -1.85 -13.27
N LYS A 133 -4.77 -1.93 -14.17
CA LYS A 133 -4.99 -3.09 -15.02
C LYS A 133 -4.61 -2.77 -16.45
N ILE A 134 -3.74 -3.60 -17.00
CA ILE A 134 -3.26 -3.50 -18.37
C ILE A 134 -3.91 -4.64 -19.18
N PHE A 135 -4.73 -4.25 -20.15
CA PHE A 135 -5.40 -5.12 -21.09
C PHE A 135 -4.64 -5.14 -22.41
N PHE A 136 -4.22 -6.33 -22.81
CA PHE A 136 -3.57 -6.57 -24.07
C PHE A 136 -4.65 -6.86 -25.13
N LEU A 137 -4.96 -5.86 -25.96
CA LEU A 137 -5.85 -6.04 -27.11
C LEU A 137 -5.03 -6.55 -28.30
N LYS A 138 -5.71 -6.94 -29.38
CA LYS A 138 -5.04 -7.42 -30.61
C LYS A 138 -4.24 -6.32 -31.32
N ASP A 139 -4.72 -5.08 -31.23
CA ASP A 139 -4.27 -3.91 -31.98
C ASP A 139 -3.71 -2.79 -31.08
N ALA A 140 -4.02 -2.82 -29.79
CA ALA A 140 -3.67 -1.76 -28.84
C ALA A 140 -3.40 -2.29 -27.43
N LEU A 141 -2.78 -1.45 -26.61
CA LEU A 141 -2.68 -1.59 -25.18
C LEU A 141 -3.71 -0.66 -24.52
N LYS A 142 -4.64 -1.22 -23.75
CA LYS A 142 -5.57 -0.41 -22.94
C LYS A 142 -5.20 -0.56 -21.48
N PHE A 143 -5.06 0.53 -20.75
CA PHE A 143 -4.88 0.48 -19.31
C PHE A 143 -5.92 1.31 -18.59
N ILE A 144 -6.30 0.83 -17.41
CA ILE A 144 -7.15 1.54 -16.47
C ILE A 144 -6.36 1.69 -15.19
N ARG A 145 -6.11 2.93 -14.81
CA ARG A 145 -5.42 3.31 -13.59
C ARG A 145 -6.42 3.95 -12.64
N LYS A 146 -6.54 3.43 -11.43
CA LYS A 146 -7.28 4.05 -10.34
C LYS A 146 -6.32 4.35 -9.20
N THR A 147 -6.17 5.64 -8.89
CA THR A 147 -5.44 6.11 -7.73
C THR A 147 -6.45 6.43 -6.65
N VAL A 148 -6.28 5.90 -5.45
CA VAL A 148 -7.15 6.17 -4.30
C VAL A 148 -6.33 6.69 -3.13
N SER A 149 -6.87 7.67 -2.42
CA SER A 149 -6.29 8.14 -1.15
C SER A 149 -7.10 7.60 0.02
N VAL A 150 -6.43 7.03 1.01
CA VAL A 150 -7.08 6.55 2.25
C VAL A 150 -7.51 7.72 3.13
N LEU A 151 -6.85 8.87 2.98
CA LEU A 151 -7.03 10.02 3.87
C LEU A 151 -7.97 11.08 3.31
N ASN A 152 -8.04 11.22 1.98
CA ASN A 152 -8.84 12.23 1.32
C ASN A 152 -9.81 11.57 0.35
N ASP A 153 -11.07 12.00 0.38
CA ASP A 153 -12.12 11.55 -0.54
C ASP A 153 -12.28 12.49 -1.74
N ASP A 154 -11.50 13.57 -1.80
CA ASP A 154 -11.63 14.54 -2.88
C ASP A 154 -11.24 13.93 -4.25
N PRO A 155 -11.89 14.36 -5.34
CA PRO A 155 -11.59 13.88 -6.70
C PRO A 155 -10.16 14.16 -7.16
N GLU A 156 -9.49 15.17 -6.57
CA GLU A 156 -8.08 15.46 -6.86
C GLU A 156 -7.15 14.32 -6.42
N TYR A 157 -7.51 13.61 -5.34
CA TYR A 157 -6.72 12.51 -4.78
C TYR A 157 -7.26 11.13 -5.20
N ASN A 158 -8.50 11.06 -5.67
CA ASN A 158 -9.13 9.84 -6.17
C ASN A 158 -9.44 10.00 -7.65
N SER A 159 -8.57 9.49 -8.51
CA SER A 159 -8.69 9.63 -9.96
C SER A 159 -8.71 8.29 -10.66
N THR A 160 -9.56 8.19 -11.67
CA THR A 160 -9.60 7.06 -12.61
C THR A 160 -9.19 7.57 -13.97
N GLU A 161 -8.15 6.97 -14.54
CA GLU A 161 -7.68 7.24 -15.89
C GLU A 161 -7.85 5.99 -16.75
N VAL A 162 -8.49 6.16 -17.90
CA VAL A 162 -8.64 5.13 -18.92
C VAL A 162 -7.95 5.64 -20.16
N ALA A 163 -6.97 4.88 -20.66
CA ALA A 163 -6.29 5.22 -21.90
C ALA A 163 -6.06 3.97 -22.76
N GLU A 164 -6.14 4.15 -24.07
CA GLU A 164 -5.89 3.11 -25.07
C GLU A 164 -4.88 3.66 -26.07
N TYR A 165 -3.78 2.94 -26.25
CA TYR A 165 -2.69 3.32 -27.15
C TYR A 165 -2.46 2.20 -28.16
N PRO A 166 -2.54 2.47 -29.48
CA PRO A 166 -2.10 1.54 -30.51
C PRO A 166 -0.65 1.11 -30.30
N TYR A 167 -0.31 -0.15 -30.60
CA TYR A 167 1.07 -0.60 -30.46
C TYR A 167 2.05 0.19 -31.35
N SER A 168 1.58 0.75 -32.46
CA SER A 168 2.38 1.60 -33.36
C SER A 168 2.83 2.92 -32.72
N GLU A 169 2.12 3.40 -31.71
CA GLU A 169 2.44 4.67 -31.02
C GLU A 169 3.33 4.45 -29.79
N LEU A 170 3.58 3.20 -29.40
CA LEU A 170 4.38 2.86 -28.24
C LEU A 170 5.84 2.60 -28.64
N ALA A 171 6.77 3.27 -27.98
CA ALA A 171 8.21 3.04 -28.17
C ALA A 171 8.69 1.82 -27.37
N GLY A 172 8.14 1.60 -26.18
CA GLY A 172 8.55 0.51 -25.30
C GLY A 172 8.13 0.69 -23.84
N ALA A 173 8.39 -0.36 -23.08
CA ALA A 173 8.26 -0.44 -21.63
C ALA A 173 9.63 -0.64 -20.99
N GLU A 174 9.92 0.12 -19.93
CA GLU A 174 11.15 0.00 -19.13
C GLU A 174 10.85 -0.09 -17.63
N ILE A 175 11.67 -0.82 -16.88
CA ILE A 175 11.62 -0.85 -15.42
C ILE A 175 12.69 0.09 -14.87
N ILE A 176 12.27 1.18 -14.25
CA ILE A 176 13.13 2.12 -13.54
C ILE A 176 13.25 1.66 -12.09
N ARG A 177 14.47 1.38 -11.65
CA ARG A 177 14.78 1.05 -10.25
C ARG A 177 15.50 2.21 -9.62
N ASP A 178 14.91 2.79 -8.57
CA ASP A 178 15.46 3.93 -7.86
C ASP A 178 15.20 3.83 -6.35
N THR A 179 15.69 4.83 -5.63
CA THR A 179 15.50 4.94 -4.17
C THR A 179 14.76 6.20 -3.83
N VAL A 180 13.78 6.09 -2.93
CA VAL A 180 13.00 7.21 -2.42
C VAL A 180 13.14 7.28 -0.90
N LYS A 181 13.07 8.48 -0.34
CA LYS A 181 13.08 8.69 1.10
C LYS A 181 11.65 8.75 1.61
N LEU A 182 11.25 7.78 2.43
CA LEU A 182 9.96 7.76 3.10
C LEU A 182 10.12 8.10 4.58
N GLN A 183 9.20 8.91 5.10
CA GLN A 183 9.20 9.31 6.50
C GLN A 183 8.16 8.48 7.26
N SER A 184 8.62 7.72 8.26
CA SER A 184 7.74 7.05 9.22
C SER A 184 7.98 7.65 10.60
N MET A 185 6.96 8.29 11.15
CA MET A 185 7.06 9.06 12.39
C MET A 185 8.19 10.12 12.30
N LYS A 186 9.20 10.01 13.18
CA LYS A 186 10.36 10.92 13.25
C LYS A 186 11.58 10.42 12.45
N HIS A 187 11.48 9.28 11.78
CA HIS A 187 12.61 8.64 11.10
C HIS A 187 12.40 8.63 9.58
N THR A 188 13.46 8.97 8.85
CA THR A 188 13.50 8.91 7.39
C THR A 188 14.24 7.64 6.97
N TYR A 189 13.61 6.85 6.12
CA TYR A 189 14.15 5.60 5.61
C TYR A 189 14.34 5.71 4.10
N THR A 190 15.43 5.13 3.60
CA THR A 190 15.66 5.02 2.16
C THR A 190 15.09 3.69 1.69
N VAL A 191 14.13 3.74 0.77
CA VAL A 191 13.38 2.60 0.27
C VAL A 191 13.68 2.43 -1.22
N ARG A 192 14.06 1.22 -1.63
CA ARG A 192 14.19 0.88 -3.05
C ARG A 192 12.81 0.64 -3.62
N ARG A 193 12.57 1.09 -4.84
CA ARG A 193 11.32 0.83 -5.57
C ARG A 193 11.62 0.54 -7.03
N ALA A 194 10.70 -0.18 -7.66
CA ALA A 194 10.66 -0.38 -9.10
C ALA A 194 9.44 0.33 -9.68
N ARG A 195 9.61 0.94 -10.85
CA ARG A 195 8.54 1.62 -11.58
C ARG A 195 8.50 1.12 -13.01
N LEU A 196 7.32 0.72 -13.46
CA LEU A 196 7.05 0.47 -14.87
C LEU A 196 6.80 1.81 -15.55
N LYS A 197 7.59 2.10 -16.58
CA LYS A 197 7.43 3.27 -17.43
C LYS A 197 7.11 2.85 -18.86
N LEU A 198 6.00 3.33 -19.38
CA LEU A 198 5.63 3.20 -20.80
C LEU A 198 5.85 4.53 -21.50
N THR A 199 6.53 4.48 -22.64
CA THR A 199 6.83 5.66 -23.47
C THR A 199 6.25 5.51 -24.86
N THR A 200 5.71 6.60 -25.40
CA THR A 200 5.32 6.69 -26.81
C THR A 200 6.52 6.97 -27.71
N THR A 201 6.35 6.75 -29.00
CA THR A 201 7.35 7.09 -30.05
C THR A 201 7.75 8.56 -30.02
N ASP A 202 6.86 9.44 -29.56
CA ASP A 202 7.10 10.88 -29.41
C ASP A 202 7.88 11.24 -28.12
N GLY A 203 8.31 10.23 -27.34
CA GLY A 203 9.06 10.41 -26.10
C GLY A 203 8.21 10.80 -24.89
N ARG A 204 6.89 10.84 -25.01
CA ARG A 204 6.00 11.12 -23.87
C ARG A 204 5.84 9.88 -22.99
N THR A 205 5.87 10.08 -21.68
CA THR A 205 5.58 9.00 -20.72
C THR A 205 4.07 8.90 -20.53
N VAL A 206 3.49 7.76 -20.91
CA VAL A 206 2.04 7.53 -20.86
C VAL A 206 1.61 6.74 -19.62
N LEU A 207 2.50 5.95 -19.05
CA LEU A 207 2.27 5.27 -17.78
C LEU A 207 3.55 5.30 -16.96
N LEU A 208 3.43 5.67 -15.68
CA LEU A 208 4.48 5.53 -14.69
C LEU A 208 3.84 5.03 -13.40
N VAL A 209 4.09 3.78 -13.05
CA VAL A 209 3.40 3.08 -11.95
C VAL A 209 4.41 2.31 -11.12
N GLN A 210 4.24 2.30 -9.80
CA GLN A 210 5.06 1.48 -8.90
C GLN A 210 4.68 0.02 -9.02
N VAL A 211 5.68 -0.84 -9.15
CA VAL A 211 5.51 -2.30 -9.25
C VAL A 211 6.02 -2.91 -7.97
N GLY A 212 5.21 -3.76 -7.34
CA GLY A 212 5.61 -4.53 -6.16
C GLY A 212 6.61 -5.63 -6.52
N ASP A 213 7.31 -6.14 -5.51
CA ASP A 213 8.26 -7.25 -5.66
C ASP A 213 7.58 -8.60 -5.96
N ASP A 214 6.26 -8.66 -5.81
CA ASP A 214 5.40 -9.82 -6.10
C ASP A 214 5.14 -10.04 -7.60
N VAL A 215 5.35 -9.00 -8.41
CA VAL A 215 5.23 -9.07 -9.87
C VAL A 215 6.62 -9.21 -10.47
N ASP A 216 6.79 -10.17 -11.38
CA ASP A 216 7.98 -10.26 -12.23
C ASP A 216 7.99 -9.08 -13.23
N SER A 217 8.48 -7.94 -12.73
CA SER A 217 8.47 -6.65 -13.40
C SER A 217 9.28 -6.66 -14.70
N ASP A 218 10.38 -7.43 -14.74
CA ASP A 218 11.20 -7.55 -15.95
C ASP A 218 10.46 -8.40 -17.00
N ALA A 219 9.87 -9.54 -16.60
CA ALA A 219 9.08 -10.33 -17.53
C ALA A 219 7.85 -9.57 -18.06
N LEU A 220 7.23 -8.73 -17.22
CA LEU A 220 6.13 -7.87 -17.64
C LEU A 220 6.56 -6.87 -18.72
N ALA A 221 7.65 -6.12 -18.48
CA ALA A 221 8.18 -5.16 -19.45
C ALA A 221 8.60 -5.85 -20.75
N ASP A 222 9.25 -7.01 -20.66
CA ASP A 222 9.64 -7.82 -21.81
C ASP A 222 8.42 -8.30 -22.61
N ASN A 223 7.36 -8.73 -21.95
CA ASN A 223 6.13 -9.15 -22.61
C ASN A 223 5.46 -7.99 -23.35
N ILE A 224 5.44 -6.79 -22.76
CA ILE A 224 4.92 -5.59 -23.42
C ILE A 224 5.78 -5.25 -24.65
N ASN A 225 7.11 -5.27 -24.51
CA ASN A 225 8.05 -4.99 -25.61
C ASN A 225 7.94 -6.01 -26.76
N LYS A 226 7.70 -7.28 -26.46
CA LYS A 226 7.46 -8.32 -27.48
C LYS A 226 6.17 -8.08 -28.27
N LEU A 227 5.13 -7.54 -27.63
CA LEU A 227 3.87 -7.20 -28.30
C LEU A 227 4.03 -5.95 -29.17
N ILE A 228 4.73 -4.92 -28.68
CA ILE A 228 5.02 -3.68 -29.44
C ILE A 228 5.84 -4.00 -30.70
N SER A 229 6.88 -4.84 -30.58
CA SER A 229 7.77 -5.19 -31.69
C SER A 229 7.17 -6.16 -32.74
N GLY A 230 5.90 -6.54 -32.61
CA GLY A 230 5.23 -7.43 -33.58
C GLY A 230 5.75 -8.87 -33.58
N ARG A 231 6.56 -9.30 -32.60
CA ARG A 231 7.06 -10.69 -32.55
C ARG A 231 5.98 -11.74 -32.23
N TYR A 232 4.73 -11.30 -32.07
CA TYR A 232 3.54 -12.16 -31.93
C TYR A 232 2.50 -11.97 -33.04
N SER A 233 2.77 -11.16 -34.08
CA SER A 233 1.95 -11.11 -35.29
C SER A 233 2.36 -12.24 -36.27
N GLY A 234 2.04 -13.46 -35.85
CA GLY A 234 2.15 -14.73 -36.57
C GLY A 234 1.16 -15.74 -36.02
#